data_AF-A0A7X0Y5F2-F1
#
_entry.id   AF-A0A7X0Y5F2-F1
#
_cell.length_a   1.000
_cell.length_b   1.000
_cell.length_c   1.000
_cell.angle_alpha   90.00
_cell.angle_beta   90.00
_cell.angle_gamma   90.00
#
_symmetry.space_group_name_H-M   'P 1'
#
loop_
_entity.id
_entity.type
_entity.pdbx_description
1 polymer ?
#
loop_
_entity_poly.entity_id
_entity_poly.type
_entity_poly.pdbx_seq_one_letter_code
_entity_poly.pdbx_strand_id
1 'polypeptide(L)' 'MSITPGCTVEVQDRTGVELYLVEGQKVKVLEVHESGMLKVTDQFSEIFIQRDQVKEVKNYG' A
#
# COMPACT_ATOMS: atom_id res chain seq x y z
N MET A 1 8.83 -4.67 11.19
CA MET A 1 7.41 -5.07 11.12
C MET A 1 7.14 -5.55 9.71
N SER A 2 6.35 -6.60 9.54
CA SER A 2 6.11 -7.17 8.21
C SER A 2 4.74 -6.74 7.70
N ILE A 3 4.72 -6.02 6.57
CA ILE A 3 3.49 -5.77 5.83
C ILE A 3 3.00 -7.11 5.26
N THR A 4 1.75 -7.46 5.59
CA THR A 4 1.05 -8.67 5.14
C THR A 4 -0.31 -8.30 4.52
N PRO A 5 -0.95 -9.21 3.76
CA PRO A 5 -2.33 -9.04 3.34
C PRO A 5 -3.25 -8.68 4.51
N GLY A 6 -4.14 -7.71 4.30
CA GLY A 6 -5.05 -7.19 5.31
C GLY A 6 -4.54 -5.95 6.07
N CYS A 7 -3.23 -5.67 6.06
CA CYS A 7 -2.68 -4.47 6.69
C CYS A 7 -3.20 -3.18 6.03
N THR A 8 -3.36 -2.13 6.83
CA THR A 8 -3.51 -0.76 6.32
C THR A 8 -2.13 -0.12 6.23
N VAL A 9 -1.81 0.43 5.07
CA VAL A 9 -0.56 1.15 4.83
C VAL A 9 -0.86 2.56 4.35
N GLU A 10 0.03 3.48 4.64
CA GLU A 10 -0.02 4.87 4.18
C GLU A 10 1.00 5.08 3.07
N VAL A 11 0.56 5.61 1.94
CA VAL A 11 1.43 5.93 0.80
C VAL A 11 2.38 7.06 1.20
N GLN A 12 3.69 6.86 1.02
CA GLN A 12 4.74 7.84 1.34
C GLN A 12 5.37 8.42 0.08
N ASP A 13 5.42 7.64 -1.01
CA ASP A 13 5.93 8.03 -2.32
C ASP A 13 5.04 7.42 -3.40
N ARG A 14 4.83 8.15 -4.49
CA ARG A 14 3.99 7.73 -5.63
C ARG A 14 4.75 7.71 -6.95
N THR A 15 6.07 7.82 -6.91
CA THR A 15 6.91 7.77 -8.11
C THR A 15 6.69 6.46 -8.87
N GLY A 16 6.27 6.55 -10.14
CA GLY A 16 6.02 5.37 -10.98
C GLY A 16 4.74 4.60 -10.66
N VAL A 17 3.91 5.09 -9.72
CA VAL A 17 2.58 4.54 -9.44
C VAL A 17 1.56 5.28 -10.30
N GLU A 18 0.56 4.56 -10.82
CA GLU A 18 -0.53 5.18 -11.59
C GLU A 18 -1.19 6.33 -10.80
N LEU A 19 -1.72 7.33 -11.52
CA LEU A 19 -2.20 8.63 -11.01
C LEU A 19 -3.30 8.56 -9.92
N TYR A 20 -3.71 7.38 -9.50
CA TYR A 20 -4.82 7.13 -8.59
C TYR A 20 -4.44 7.20 -7.10
N LEU A 21 -3.15 7.04 -6.74
CA LEU A 21 -2.72 7.15 -5.34
C LEU A 21 -2.18 8.54 -4.99
N VAL A 22 -2.55 9.01 -3.80
CA VAL A 22 -2.09 10.27 -3.21
C VAL A 22 -1.16 9.98 -2.03
N GLU A 23 -0.07 10.75 -1.90
CA GLU A 23 0.78 10.69 -0.71
C GLU A 23 -0.03 10.99 0.56
N GLY A 24 0.18 10.22 1.63
CA GLY A 24 -0.61 10.25 2.86
C GLY A 24 -1.92 9.47 2.79
N GLN A 25 -2.33 8.95 1.62
CA GLN A 25 -3.53 8.12 1.50
C GLN A 25 -3.33 6.78 2.21
N LYS A 26 -4.34 6.35 2.96
CA LYS A 26 -4.37 5.03 3.59
C LYS A 26 -5.09 4.04 2.68
N VAL A 27 -4.40 2.95 2.36
CA VAL A 27 -4.89 1.87 1.48
C VAL A 27 -4.76 0.54 2.18
N LYS A 28 -5.54 -0.44 1.74
CA LYS A 28 -5.49 -1.80 2.30
C LYS A 28 -4.64 -2.69 1.39
N VAL A 29 -3.74 -3.46 1.99
CA VAL A 29 -2.94 -4.46 1.28
C VAL A 29 -3.81 -5.68 1.01
N LEU A 30 -3.89 -6.09 -0.26
CA LEU A 30 -4.57 -7.29 -0.71
C LEU A 30 -3.60 -8.46 -0.84
N GLU A 31 -2.43 -8.22 -1.46
CA GLU A 31 -1.42 -9.25 -1.72
C GLU A 31 -0.01 -8.68 -1.56
N VAL A 32 0.95 -9.56 -1.24
CA VAL A 32 2.37 -9.25 -1.11
C VAL A 32 3.14 -10.22 -2.00
N HIS A 33 3.82 -9.71 -3.02
CA HIS A 33 4.63 -10.52 -3.93
C HIS A 33 6.06 -10.66 -3.40
N GLU A 34 6.72 -11.77 -3.74
CA GLU A 34 8.12 -12.03 -3.33
C GLU A 34 9.10 -10.98 -3.86
N SER A 35 8.74 -10.27 -4.95
CA SER A 35 9.52 -9.16 -5.50
C SER A 35 9.54 -7.91 -4.61
N GLY A 36 8.72 -7.85 -3.57
CA GLY A 36 8.52 -6.65 -2.75
C GLY A 36 7.41 -5.73 -3.26
N MET A 37 6.72 -6.10 -4.35
CA MET A 37 5.55 -5.37 -4.84
C MET A 37 4.31 -5.71 -4.01
N LEU A 38 3.50 -4.70 -3.71
CA LEU A 38 2.26 -4.82 -2.97
C LEU A 38 1.09 -4.56 -3.92
N LYS A 39 0.07 -5.40 -3.87
CA LYS A 39 -1.24 -5.10 -4.45
C LYS A 39 -2.08 -4.44 -3.37
N VAL A 40 -2.49 -3.19 -3.58
CA VAL A 40 -3.28 -2.40 -2.63
C VAL A 40 -4.62 -2.00 -3.24
N THR A 41 -5.59 -1.68 -2.40
CA THR A 41 -6.86 -1.12 -2.84
C THR A 41 -7.24 0.11 -2.03
N ASP A 42 -7.82 1.08 -2.73
CA ASP A 42 -8.50 2.26 -2.18
C ASP A 42 -10.04 2.09 -2.10
N GLN A 43 -10.54 0.86 -2.26
CA GLN A 43 -11.95 0.43 -2.37
C GLN A 43 -12.59 0.58 -3.75
N PHE A 44 -11.97 1.32 -4.68
CA PHE A 44 -12.48 1.50 -6.04
C PHE A 44 -11.60 0.85 -7.09
N SER A 45 -10.28 0.84 -6.84
CA SER A 45 -9.27 0.33 -7.74
C SER A 45 -8.33 -0.63 -7.02
N GLU A 46 -7.68 -1.49 -7.80
CA GLU A 46 -6.55 -2.31 -7.36
C GLU A 46 -5.28 -1.80 -8.03
N ILE A 47 -4.27 -1.47 -7.23
CA ILE A 47 -3.08 -0.74 -7.67
C ILE A 47 -1.85 -1.47 -7.16
N PHE A 48 -0.78 -1.47 -7.96
CA PHE A 48 0.51 -2.00 -7.54
C PHE A 48 1.42 -0.87 -7.05
N ILE A 49 2.06 -1.08 -5.91
CA ILE A 49 3.00 -0.14 -5.30
C ILE A 49 4.17 -0.88 -4.67
N GLN A 50 5.35 -0.27 -4.66
CA GLN A 50 6.50 -0.88 -4.00
C GLN A 50 6.39 -0.80 -2.48
N ARG A 51 6.92 -1.81 -1.78
CA ARG A 51 6.85 -1.89 -0.32
C ARG A 51 7.58 -0.75 0.40
N ASP A 52 8.64 -0.21 -0.18
CA ASP A 52 9.41 0.91 0.35
C ASP A 52 8.72 2.27 0.18
N GLN A 53 7.72 2.35 -0.71
CA GLN A 53 6.90 3.54 -0.96
C GLN A 53 5.73 3.68 0.02
N VAL A 54 5.57 2.74 0.96
CA VAL A 54 4.48 2.76 1.94
C VAL A 54 4.98 2.56 3.35
N LYS A 55 4.18 2.99 4.32
CA LYS A 55 4.42 2.78 5.74
C LYS A 55 3.25 2.05 6.38
N GLU A 56 3.53 0.99 7.13
CA GLU A 56 2.49 0.28 7.88
C GLU A 56 1.86 1.19 8.96
N VAL A 57 0.53 1.28 8.94
CA VAL A 57 -0.24 2.00 9.95
C VAL A 57 -0.79 0.98 10.94
N LYS A 58 -0.26 0.99 12.16
CA LYS A 58 -0.87 0.23 13.25
C LYS A 58 -2.19 0.88 13.63
N ASN A 59 -3.30 0.20 13.36
CA ASN A 59 -4.57 0.53 14.00
C ASN A 59 -4.50 0.00 15.44
N TYR A 60 -4.27 0.90 16.40
CA TYR A 60 -4.55 0.64 17.80
C TYR A 60 -6.07 0.79 17.97
N GLY A 61 -6.78 -0.32 17.77
CA GLY A 61 -8.19 -0.45 18.15
C GLY A 61 -8.33 -0.74 19.63
#